data_AF-A0A7S2XS47-F1
#
_entry.id   AF-A0A7S2XS47-F1
#
_cell.length_a   1.000
_cell.length_b   1.000
_cell.length_c   1.000
_cell.angle_alpha   90.00
_cell.angle_beta   90.00
_cell.angle_gamma   90.00
#
_symmetry.space_group_name_H-M   'P 1'
#
loop_
_entity.id
_entity.type
_entity.pdbx_description
1 polymer ?
#
loop_
_entity_poly.entity_id
_entity_poly.type
_entity_poly.pdbx_seq_one_letter_code
_entity_poly.pdbx_strand_id
1 'polypeptide(L)'
;GIVHAHSIYVCALACCRIPLPPAHYAVCELLQEVQDFSSPTGGSTVKNIDDMVVKCAPYHTYGTKELGKATLDALGKNHAVLLANHGAVVVGADMECAMYNAERLERECEIYWRCL
;
A
#
# COMPACT_ATOMS: atom_id res chain seq x y z
N GLY A 1 4.16 13.81 -1.47
CA GLY A 1 3.02 13.88 -2.40
C GLY A 1 1.99 12.82 -2.06
N ILE A 2 0.80 12.92 -2.65
CA ILE A 2 -0.31 11.95 -2.47
C ILE A 2 -0.82 11.57 -3.85
N VAL A 3 -0.93 10.28 -4.12
CA VAL A 3 -1.54 9.72 -5.32
C VAL A 3 -2.75 8.88 -4.91
N HIS A 4 -3.87 9.12 -5.58
CA HIS A 4 -5.06 8.28 -5.50
C HIS A 4 -5.32 7.72 -6.90
N ALA A 5 -5.48 6.41 -7.00
CA ALA A 5 -5.69 5.74 -8.28
C ALA A 5 -6.61 4.54 -8.14
N HIS A 6 -7.28 4.22 -9.25
CA HIS A 6 -8.14 3.03 -9.42
C HIS A 6 -7.48 2.07 -10.42
N SER A 7 -6.22 1.72 -10.18
CA SER A 7 -5.48 0.79 -11.04
C SER A 7 -6.02 -0.64 -10.90
N ILE A 8 -5.90 -1.44 -11.97
CA ILE A 8 -6.73 -2.64 -12.19
C ILE A 8 -6.49 -3.68 -11.10
N TYR A 9 -5.23 -4.00 -10.78
CA TYR A 9 -4.91 -5.08 -9.85
C TYR A 9 -5.10 -4.66 -8.39
N VAL A 10 -4.78 -3.42 -8.06
CA VAL A 10 -5.15 -2.79 -6.79
C VAL A 10 -6.66 -2.87 -6.55
N CYS A 11 -7.46 -2.48 -7.56
CA CYS A 11 -8.91 -2.55 -7.47
C CYS A 11 -9.41 -3.99 -7.31
N ALA A 12 -8.81 -4.96 -8.02
CA ALA A 12 -9.19 -6.37 -7.88
C ALA A 12 -9.01 -6.87 -6.43
N LEU A 13 -7.84 -6.62 -5.83
CA LEU A 13 -7.57 -6.99 -4.43
C LEU A 13 -8.49 -6.24 -3.46
N ALA A 14 -8.65 -4.93 -3.66
CA ALA A 14 -9.54 -4.10 -2.86
C ALA A 14 -11.01 -4.56 -2.89
N CYS A 15 -11.53 -4.94 -4.06
CA CYS A 15 -12.88 -5.48 -4.20
C CYS A 15 -13.05 -6.80 -3.43
N CYS A 16 -12.00 -7.63 -3.42
CA CYS A 16 -11.98 -8.88 -2.67
C CYS A 16 -11.68 -8.70 -1.17
N ARG A 17 -11.36 -7.48 -0.72
CA ARG A 17 -10.90 -7.16 0.66
C ARG A 17 -9.65 -7.95 1.06
N ILE A 18 -8.82 -8.26 0.07
CA ILE A 18 -7.58 -9.01 0.27
C ILE A 18 -6.46 -7.99 0.52
N PRO A 19 -5.85 -7.94 1.71
CA PRO A 19 -4.65 -7.13 1.93
C PRO A 19 -3.50 -7.69 1.07
N LEU A 20 -2.52 -6.86 0.72
CA LEU A 20 -1.33 -7.33 0.01
C LEU A 20 -0.30 -7.84 1.04
N PRO A 21 -0.04 -9.17 1.12
CA PRO A 21 1.01 -9.72 1.96
C PRO A 21 2.39 -9.42 1.36
N PRO A 22 3.50 -9.76 2.06
CA PRO A 22 4.84 -9.66 1.49
C PRO A 22 5.10 -10.79 0.49
N ALA A 23 4.26 -10.88 -0.56
CA ALA A 23 4.31 -11.89 -1.60
C ALA A 23 5.58 -11.80 -2.47
N HIS A 24 6.19 -10.61 -2.51
CA HIS A 24 7.42 -10.33 -3.22
C HIS A 24 8.21 -9.26 -2.43
N TYR A 25 9.54 -9.34 -2.44
CA TYR A 25 10.41 -8.54 -1.57
C TYR A 25 10.18 -7.02 -1.69
N ALA A 26 9.75 -6.57 -2.87
CA ALA A 26 9.53 -5.18 -3.20
C ALA A 26 8.30 -4.57 -2.49
N VAL A 27 7.42 -5.39 -1.88
CA VAL A 27 6.33 -4.90 -1.01
C VAL A 27 6.90 -4.16 0.20
N CYS A 28 8.10 -4.51 0.66
CA CYS A 28 8.75 -3.83 1.78
C CYS A 28 8.95 -2.33 1.55
N GLU A 29 9.09 -1.88 0.30
CA GLU A 29 9.22 -0.44 -0.02
C GLU A 29 7.93 0.35 0.22
N LEU A 30 6.79 -0.34 0.33
CA LEU A 30 5.49 0.26 0.62
C LEU A 30 5.17 0.29 2.13
N LEU A 31 6.02 -0.36 2.93
CA LEU A 31 5.86 -0.52 4.37
C LEU A 31 6.98 0.24 5.08
N GLN A 32 6.74 0.71 6.29
CA GLN A 32 7.78 1.35 7.09
C GLN A 32 8.15 0.50 8.31
N GLU A 33 9.43 0.12 8.49
CA GLU A 33 10.17 0.16 9.78
C GLU A 33 11.72 -0.10 9.69
N VAL A 34 12.51 0.90 10.12
CA VAL A 34 14.00 1.10 10.26
C VAL A 34 14.84 -0.19 10.55
N GLN A 35 16.06 -0.48 10.01
CA GLN A 35 17.24 0.35 9.70
C GLN A 35 18.08 -0.06 8.46
N ASP A 36 18.48 1.00 7.74
CA ASP A 36 19.40 1.15 6.60
C ASP A 36 20.77 0.46 6.74
N PHE A 37 21.48 0.18 5.62
CA PHE A 37 22.89 0.61 5.41
C PHE A 37 23.45 0.39 3.98
N SER A 38 22.70 -0.17 3.01
CA SER A 38 23.23 -0.42 1.64
C SER A 38 22.35 0.06 0.48
N SER A 39 21.20 0.66 0.76
CA SER A 39 20.43 1.48 -0.18
C SER A 39 20.68 2.94 0.21
N PRO A 40 20.79 3.92 -0.71
CA PRO A 40 20.88 5.33 -0.30
C PRO A 40 19.69 5.82 0.56
N THR A 41 18.63 5.00 0.74
CA THR A 41 17.46 5.25 1.58
C THR A 41 17.13 4.16 2.61
N GLY A 42 17.94 3.10 2.71
CA GLY A 42 17.83 2.10 3.77
C GLY A 42 16.74 1.05 3.74
N GLY A 43 17.16 -0.19 3.99
CA GLY A 43 16.28 -1.34 4.16
C GLY A 43 15.59 -1.39 5.54
N SER A 44 14.51 -2.14 5.60
CA SER A 44 13.70 -2.37 6.80
C SER A 44 14.06 -3.69 7.48
N THR A 45 14.22 -3.66 8.81
CA THR A 45 14.39 -4.87 9.64
C THR A 45 13.09 -5.16 10.35
N VAL A 46 12.25 -6.03 9.77
CA VAL A 46 10.98 -6.40 10.41
C VAL A 46 11.14 -7.67 11.25
N LYS A 47 10.58 -7.63 12.47
CA LYS A 47 10.64 -8.72 13.45
C LYS A 47 9.69 -9.88 13.16
N ASN A 48 8.61 -9.65 12.40
CA ASN A 48 7.64 -10.68 12.00
C ASN A 48 7.06 -10.40 10.61
N ILE A 49 7.17 -11.38 9.70
CA ILE A 49 6.73 -11.25 8.30
C ILE A 49 5.21 -11.11 8.17
N ASP A 50 4.44 -11.68 9.10
CA ASP A 50 2.98 -11.67 9.05
C ASP A 50 2.38 -10.27 9.27
N ASP A 51 3.14 -9.38 9.92
CA ASP A 51 2.73 -7.99 10.16
C ASP A 51 3.06 -7.07 8.97
N MET A 52 3.80 -7.55 7.96
CA MET A 52 4.24 -6.79 6.79
C MET A 52 3.21 -6.76 5.67
N VAL A 53 2.06 -6.14 5.93
CA VAL A 53 0.95 -6.12 4.97
C VAL A 53 0.52 -4.70 4.57
N VAL A 54 0.25 -4.50 3.28
CA VAL A 54 -0.52 -3.31 2.85
C VAL A 54 -1.98 -3.60 3.13
N LYS A 55 -2.52 -2.90 4.13
CA LYS A 55 -3.87 -3.13 4.62
C LYS A 55 -4.93 -2.70 3.59
N CYS A 56 -6.10 -3.32 3.69
CA CYS A 56 -7.30 -2.89 3.02
C CYS A 56 -8.24 -2.19 4.02
N ALA A 57 -8.40 -0.88 3.87
CA ALA A 57 -9.32 -0.07 4.66
C ALA A 57 -10.78 -0.49 4.40
N PRO A 58 -11.64 -0.48 5.42
CA PRO A 58 -13.07 -0.78 5.25
C PRO A 58 -13.73 0.24 4.30
N TYR A 59 -14.78 -0.21 3.62
CA TYR A 59 -15.52 0.63 2.68
C TYR A 59 -16.30 1.71 3.43
N HIS A 60 -16.19 2.93 2.93
CA HIS A 60 -17.08 4.04 3.21
C HIS A 60 -17.40 4.76 1.91
N THR A 61 -18.48 5.52 1.89
CA THR A 61 -18.88 6.28 0.69
C THR A 61 -17.78 7.28 0.32
N TYR A 62 -17.49 7.44 -0.98
CA TYR A 62 -16.47 8.37 -1.45
C TYR A 62 -16.80 9.81 -1.01
N GLY A 63 -15.76 10.61 -0.75
CA GLY A 63 -15.90 12.00 -0.33
C GLY A 63 -16.34 12.21 1.13
N THR A 64 -16.52 11.16 1.93
CA THR A 64 -16.89 11.31 3.34
C THR A 64 -15.68 11.36 4.28
N LYS A 65 -15.89 11.91 5.49
CA LYS A 65 -14.86 11.98 6.53
C LYS A 65 -14.53 10.60 7.09
N GLU A 66 -15.50 9.70 7.12
CA GLU A 66 -15.35 8.32 7.58
C GLU A 66 -14.38 7.57 6.67
N LEU A 67 -14.46 7.77 5.34
CA LEU A 67 -13.47 7.21 4.41
C LEU A 67 -12.07 7.74 4.71
N GLY A 68 -11.93 9.05 4.90
CA GLY A 68 -10.65 9.67 5.22
C GLY A 68 -10.05 9.12 6.52
N LYS A 69 -10.87 8.97 7.57
CA LYS A 69 -10.43 8.39 8.85
C LYS A 69 -10.01 6.93 8.70
N ALA A 70 -10.85 6.10 8.07
CA ALA A 70 -10.54 4.69 7.83
C ALA A 70 -9.27 4.52 6.99
N THR A 71 -9.06 5.40 6.01
CA THR A 71 -7.84 5.43 5.18
C THR A 71 -6.61 5.73 6.03
N LEU A 72 -6.64 6.77 6.88
CA LEU A 72 -5.52 7.15 7.74
C LEU A 72 -5.21 6.08 8.80
N ASP A 73 -6.24 5.53 9.43
CA ASP A 73 -6.11 4.48 10.45
C ASP A 73 -5.47 3.20 9.85
N ALA A 74 -5.85 2.84 8.62
CA ALA A 74 -5.30 1.67 7.93
C ALA A 74 -3.92 1.95 7.30
N LEU A 75 -3.66 3.16 6.80
CA LEU A 75 -2.36 3.57 6.27
C LEU A 75 -1.29 3.56 7.37
N GLY A 76 -1.60 4.11 8.54
CA GLY A 76 -0.65 4.22 9.65
C GLY A 76 0.63 4.94 9.22
N LYS A 77 1.75 4.23 9.24
CA LYS A 77 3.07 4.73 8.80
C LYS A 77 3.48 4.25 7.40
N ASN A 78 2.69 3.38 6.80
CA ASN A 78 3.01 2.81 5.48
C ASN A 78 2.85 3.87 4.38
N HIS A 79 3.39 3.55 3.22
CA HIS A 79 3.31 4.41 2.04
C HIS A 79 2.07 4.14 1.19
N ALA A 80 1.34 3.05 1.42
CA ALA A 80 0.16 2.69 0.66
C ALA A 80 -0.93 2.06 1.54
N VAL A 81 -2.18 2.19 1.08
CA VAL A 81 -3.35 1.52 1.64
C VAL A 81 -4.36 1.23 0.54
N LEU A 82 -4.91 0.01 0.53
CA LEU A 82 -6.02 -0.35 -0.35
C LEU A 82 -7.33 0.15 0.27
N LEU A 83 -8.29 0.54 -0.56
CA LEU A 83 -9.62 1.00 -0.16
C LEU A 83 -10.64 0.01 -0.69
N ALA A 84 -11.32 -0.73 0.20
CA ALA A 84 -12.24 -1.78 -0.22
C ALA A 84 -13.25 -1.27 -1.26
N ASN A 85 -13.49 -2.02 -2.34
CA ASN A 85 -14.37 -1.65 -3.46
C ASN A 85 -14.09 -0.29 -4.13
N HIS A 86 -12.85 0.22 -4.07
CA HIS A 86 -12.56 1.57 -4.54
C HIS A 86 -11.21 1.69 -5.27
N GLY A 87 -10.09 1.41 -4.62
CA GLY A 87 -8.77 1.64 -5.22
C GLY A 87 -7.68 1.72 -4.16
N ALA A 88 -6.77 2.68 -4.27
CA ALA A 88 -5.76 2.93 -3.24
C ALA A 88 -5.47 4.41 -3.01
N VAL A 89 -4.87 4.70 -1.85
CA VAL A 89 -4.19 5.95 -1.55
C VAL A 89 -2.73 5.64 -1.25
N VAL A 90 -1.84 6.40 -1.87
CA VAL A 90 -0.39 6.24 -1.78
C VAL A 90 0.26 7.58 -1.46
N VAL A 91 1.27 7.54 -0.60
CA VAL A 91 1.99 8.73 -0.12
C VAL A 91 3.50 8.57 -0.33
N GLY A 92 4.17 9.70 -0.50
CA GLY A 92 5.64 9.79 -0.62
C GLY A 92 6.14 11.14 -0.12
N ALA A 93 7.46 11.30 0.01
CA ALA A 93 8.07 12.57 0.44
C ALA A 93 7.69 13.73 -0.49
N ASP A 94 7.70 13.50 -1.80
CA ASP A 94 7.29 14.43 -2.85
C ASP A 94 6.34 13.72 -3.84
N MET A 95 6.04 14.34 -4.98
CA MET A 95 5.16 13.75 -6.00
C MET A 95 5.83 12.58 -6.73
N GLU A 96 7.15 12.66 -6.95
CA GLU A 96 7.92 11.63 -7.65
C GLU A 96 7.95 10.33 -6.83
N CYS A 97 8.27 10.42 -5.53
CA CYS A 97 8.17 9.28 -4.62
C CYS A 97 6.75 8.72 -4.53
N ALA A 98 5.72 9.57 -4.50
CA ALA A 98 4.33 9.10 -4.41
C ALA A 98 3.89 8.35 -5.68
N MET A 99 4.30 8.82 -6.87
CA MET A 99 4.04 8.13 -8.12
C MET A 99 4.82 6.81 -8.23
N TYR A 100 6.10 6.81 -7.86
CA TYR A 100 6.91 5.59 -7.78
C TYR A 100 6.26 4.53 -6.87
N ASN A 101 5.80 4.93 -5.68
CA ASN A 101 5.10 4.05 -4.75
C ASN A 101 3.77 3.54 -5.34
N ALA A 102 3.07 4.34 -6.15
CA ALA A 102 1.80 3.95 -6.75
C ALA A 102 2.00 2.91 -7.86
N GLU A 103 2.99 3.13 -8.74
CA GLU A 103 3.40 2.14 -9.74
C GLU A 103 3.88 0.85 -9.09
N ARG A 104 4.63 0.97 -7.99
CA ARG A 104 5.07 -0.18 -7.20
C ARG A 104 3.88 -0.96 -6.67
N LEU A 105 2.93 -0.30 -6.01
CA LEU A 105 1.76 -0.95 -5.44
C LEU A 105 0.98 -1.73 -6.51
N GLU A 106 0.73 -1.14 -7.68
CA GLU A 106 0.01 -1.82 -8.76
C GLU A 106 0.75 -3.08 -9.23
N ARG A 107 2.07 -2.98 -9.43
CA ARG A 107 2.90 -4.13 -9.85
C ARG A 107 2.91 -5.25 -8.83
N GLU A 108 3.03 -4.93 -7.55
CA GLU A 108 3.03 -5.96 -6.49
C GLU A 108 1.64 -6.60 -6.33
N CYS A 109 0.56 -5.83 -6.51
CA CYS A 109 -0.80 -6.36 -6.58
C CYS A 109 -0.99 -7.28 -7.78
N GLU A 110 -0.43 -6.96 -8.95
CA GLU A 110 -0.45 -7.83 -10.13
C GLU A 110 0.22 -9.17 -9.86
N ILE A 111 1.44 -9.15 -9.31
CA ILE A 111 2.19 -10.36 -8.99
C ILE A 111 1.37 -11.23 -8.05
N TYR A 112 0.85 -10.65 -6.97
CA TYR A 112 0.07 -11.41 -5.99
C TYR A 112 -1.23 -11.95 -6.57
N TRP A 113 -1.96 -11.14 -7.35
CA TRP A 113 -3.17 -11.57 -8.04
C TRP A 113 -2.94 -12.78 -8.96
N ARG A 114 -1.80 -12.83 -9.66
CA ARG A 114 -1.45 -13.96 -10.55
C ARG A 114 -1.04 -15.23 -9.80
N CYS A 115 -0.78 -15.15 -8.49
CA CYS A 115 -0.46 -16.29 -7.65
C CYS A 115 -1.71 -16.92 -6.99
N LEU A 116 -2.85 -16.22 -6.98
CA LEU A 116 -4.13 -16.68 -6.45
C LEU A 116 -4.88 -17.57 -7.46
#